data_AF-A0A924W1N9-F1
#
_entry.id   AF-A0A924W1N9-F1
#
_cell.length_a   1.000
_cell.length_b   1.000
_cell.length_c   1.000
_cell.angle_alpha   90.00
_cell.angle_beta   90.00
_cell.angle_gamma   90.00
#
_symmetry.space_group_name_H-M   'P 1'
#
loop_
_entity.id
_entity.type
_entity.pdbx_description
1 polymer ?
#
loop_
_entity_poly.entity_id
_entity_poly.type
_entity_poly.pdbx_seq_one_letter_code
_entity_poly.pdbx_strand_id
1 'polypeptide(L)'
;MKRSLILSLTLLLAACSGDASEIMQGYGEAEYIYLASQETGVVREVLVREGEAVEAGARVFSLDPDRLAFNAESAGAQRAAAAAAVRTAQAESVLAERNFARGAELLQRGFYPRARMDA
;
A
#
# COMPACT_ATOMS: atom_id res chain seq x y z
N MET A 1 -69.65 -50.84 -20.90
CA MET A 1 -69.97 -49.64 -20.11
C MET A 1 -69.10 -49.50 -18.85
N LYS A 2 -69.04 -50.50 -17.94
CA LYS A 2 -68.22 -50.42 -16.72
C LYS A 2 -66.71 -50.25 -16.97
N ARG A 3 -66.16 -50.95 -17.97
CA ARG A 3 -64.72 -50.86 -18.33
C ARG A 3 -64.32 -49.50 -18.92
N SER A 4 -65.15 -48.89 -19.76
CA SER A 4 -64.92 -47.53 -20.26
C SER A 4 -65.00 -46.50 -19.15
N LEU A 5 -65.91 -46.68 -18.19
CA LEU A 5 -66.03 -45.80 -17.02
C LEU A 5 -64.76 -45.84 -16.15
N ILE A 6 -64.21 -47.04 -15.94
CA ILE A 6 -62.95 -47.23 -15.21
C ILE A 6 -61.80 -46.55 -15.97
N LEU A 7 -61.71 -46.73 -17.29
CA LEU A 7 -60.65 -46.14 -18.11
C LEU A 7 -60.71 -44.60 -18.12
N SER A 8 -61.91 -44.03 -18.24
CA SER A 8 -62.09 -42.58 -18.15
C SER A 8 -61.72 -42.04 -16.77
N LEU A 9 -62.06 -42.77 -15.70
CA LEU A 9 -61.75 -42.36 -14.34
C LEU A 9 -60.24 -42.39 -14.06
N THR A 10 -59.52 -43.40 -14.57
CA THR A 10 -58.06 -43.44 -14.47
C THR A 10 -57.37 -42.34 -15.26
N LEU A 11 -57.94 -41.94 -16.40
CA LEU A 11 -57.37 -40.86 -17.23
C LEU A 11 -57.56 -39.48 -16.57
N LEU A 12 -58.70 -39.27 -15.91
CA LEU A 12 -58.96 -38.08 -15.10
C LEU A 12 -58.04 -37.99 -13.87
N LEU A 13 -57.65 -39.12 -13.27
CA LEU A 13 -56.70 -39.14 -12.15
C LEU A 13 -55.27 -38.79 -12.57
N ALA A 14 -54.85 -39.17 -13.78
CA ALA A 14 -53.51 -38.87 -14.29
C ALA A 14 -53.30 -37.39 -14.69
N ALA A 15 -54.37 -36.64 -14.95
CA ALA A 15 -54.31 -35.22 -15.28
C ALA A 15 -54.12 -34.30 -14.06
N CYS A 16 -54.12 -34.84 -12.85
CA CYS A 16 -53.93 -34.12 -11.60
C CYS A 16 -52.45 -34.07 -11.14
N SER A 17 -51.48 -34.18 -12.06
CA SER A 17 -50.08 -33.87 -11.75
C SER A 17 -49.88 -32.36 -11.83
N GLY A 18 -49.85 -31.68 -10.68
CA GLY A 18 -49.59 -30.25 -10.60
C GLY A 18 -48.24 -29.88 -11.22
N ASP A 19 -48.21 -28.79 -11.99
CA ASP A 19 -46.96 -28.19 -12.47
C ASP A 19 -46.07 -27.92 -11.26
N ALA A 20 -44.94 -28.63 -11.18
CA ALA A 20 -43.89 -28.31 -10.25
C ALA A 20 -43.22 -27.03 -10.75
N SER A 21 -43.87 -25.89 -10.52
CA SER A 21 -43.24 -24.60 -10.75
C SER A 21 -41.99 -24.53 -9.88
N GLU A 22 -40.82 -24.36 -10.49
CA GLU A 22 -39.53 -24.14 -9.80
C GLU A 22 -39.53 -22.77 -9.10
N ILE A 23 -40.48 -22.55 -8.20
CA ILE A 23 -40.56 -21.37 -7.35
C ILE A 23 -39.78 -21.72 -6.09
N MET A 24 -38.50 -21.41 -6.11
CA MET A 24 -37.65 -21.48 -4.93
C MET A 24 -37.91 -20.23 -4.07
N GLN A 25 -38.55 -20.40 -2.92
CA GLN A 25 -38.68 -19.33 -1.93
C GLN A 25 -37.41 -19.28 -1.09
N GLY A 26 -36.74 -18.13 -1.07
CA GLY A 26 -35.51 -17.94 -0.30
C GLY A 26 -35.03 -16.49 -0.37
N TYR A 27 -34.06 -16.15 0.49
CA TYR A 27 -33.40 -14.86 0.49
C TYR A 27 -31.90 -15.06 0.21
N GLY A 28 -31.32 -14.18 -0.60
CA GLY A 28 -29.88 -14.14 -0.81
C GLY A 28 -29.23 -13.33 0.28
N GLU A 29 -28.34 -13.94 1.05
CA GLU A 29 -27.55 -13.23 2.06
C GLU A 29 -26.22 -12.76 1.45
N ALA A 30 -25.69 -11.66 1.98
CA ALA A 30 -24.38 -11.14 1.63
C ALA A 30 -23.52 -11.02 2.88
N GLU A 31 -22.25 -11.36 2.75
CA GLU A 31 -21.25 -11.05 3.77
C GLU A 31 -20.69 -9.65 3.48
N TYR A 32 -20.93 -8.74 4.41
CA TYR A 32 -20.45 -7.37 4.30
C TYR A 32 -19.11 -7.21 5.00
N ILE A 33 -18.18 -6.56 4.32
CA ILE A 33 -16.93 -6.10 4.91
C ILE A 33 -16.93 -4.57 4.94
N TYR A 34 -16.43 -4.01 6.03
CA TYR A 34 -16.22 -2.58 6.16
C TYR A 34 -14.75 -2.26 5.87
N LEU A 35 -14.53 -1.51 4.80
CA LEU A 35 -13.21 -1.09 4.38
C LEU A 35 -12.90 0.30 4.93
N ALA A 36 -11.71 0.46 5.51
CA ALA A 36 -11.21 1.73 6.01
C ALA A 36 -9.73 1.91 5.64
N SER A 37 -9.28 3.16 5.58
CA SER A 37 -7.87 3.47 5.44
C SER A 37 -7.12 3.13 6.73
N GLN A 38 -5.89 2.64 6.61
CA GLN A 38 -4.96 2.51 7.74
C GLN A 38 -4.41 3.85 8.21
N GLU A 39 -4.40 4.85 7.33
CA GLU A 39 -3.93 6.20 7.59
C GLU A 39 -5.11 7.17 7.72
N THR A 40 -5.00 8.10 8.66
CA THR A 40 -5.95 9.21 8.78
C THR A 40 -5.69 10.26 7.71
N GLY A 41 -6.73 10.75 7.05
CA GLY A 41 -6.62 11.81 6.07
C GLY A 41 -7.98 12.33 5.61
N VAL A 42 -7.94 13.38 4.78
CA VAL A 42 -9.13 13.92 4.14
C VAL A 42 -9.41 13.10 2.89
N VAL A 43 -10.65 12.62 2.72
CA VAL A 43 -11.07 11.97 1.48
C VAL A 43 -11.03 13.00 0.37
N ARG A 44 -10.25 12.72 -0.67
CA ARG A 44 -10.15 13.57 -1.86
C ARG A 44 -11.23 13.23 -2.86
N GLU A 45 -11.43 11.95 -3.11
CA GLU A 45 -12.40 11.43 -4.07
C GLU A 45 -12.84 10.02 -3.70
N VAL A 46 -14.07 9.70 -4.05
CA VAL A 46 -14.62 8.34 -4.04
C VAL A 46 -14.76 7.92 -5.49
N LEU A 47 -14.16 6.78 -5.85
CA LEU A 47 -13.96 6.35 -7.23
C LEU A 47 -15.00 5.32 -7.71
N VAL A 48 -15.90 4.92 -6.81
CA VAL A 48 -16.93 3.90 -7.06
C VAL A 48 -18.29 4.40 -6.62
N ARG A 49 -19.34 3.77 -7.13
CA ARG A 49 -20.73 4.03 -6.73
C ARG A 49 -21.34 2.84 -6.02
N GLU A 50 -22.41 3.08 -5.26
CA GLU A 50 -23.18 2.00 -4.65
C GLU A 50 -23.73 1.05 -5.73
N GLY A 51 -23.56 -0.26 -5.49
CA GLY A 51 -23.95 -1.31 -6.44
C GLY A 51 -22.96 -1.56 -7.57
N GLU A 52 -21.84 -0.83 -7.62
CA GLU A 52 -20.78 -1.06 -8.61
C GLU A 52 -19.95 -2.29 -8.26
N ALA A 53 -19.75 -3.18 -9.24
CA ALA A 53 -18.88 -4.34 -9.08
C ALA A 53 -17.40 -3.91 -9.15
N VAL A 54 -16.58 -4.41 -8.22
CA VAL A 54 -15.16 -4.06 -8.11
C VAL A 54 -14.31 -5.33 -8.08
N GLU A 55 -13.14 -5.26 -8.72
CA GLU A 55 -12.15 -6.33 -8.69
C GLU A 55 -11.24 -6.22 -7.46
N ALA A 56 -10.61 -7.33 -7.07
CA ALA A 56 -9.65 -7.32 -5.97
C ALA A 56 -8.47 -6.38 -6.28
N GLY A 57 -8.14 -5.50 -5.32
CA GLY A 57 -7.10 -4.48 -5.48
C GLY A 57 -7.56 -3.19 -6.18
N ALA A 58 -8.83 -3.10 -6.57
CA ALA A 58 -9.40 -1.87 -7.10
C ALA A 58 -9.32 -0.74 -6.07
N ARG A 59 -8.99 0.47 -6.54
CA ARG A 59 -8.98 1.67 -5.70
C ARG A 59 -10.40 2.21 -5.57
N VAL A 60 -10.95 2.19 -4.35
CA VAL A 60 -12.32 2.62 -4.06
C VAL A 60 -12.44 4.09 -3.66
N PHE A 61 -11.40 4.67 -3.05
CA PHE A 61 -11.30 6.09 -2.74
C PHE A 61 -9.82 6.49 -2.67
N SER A 62 -9.54 7.80 -2.65
CA SER A 62 -8.21 8.32 -2.37
C SER A 62 -8.24 9.36 -1.25
N LEU A 63 -7.15 9.42 -0.50
CA LEU A 63 -6.92 10.44 0.53
C LEU A 63 -6.03 11.55 -0.04
N ASP A 64 -6.12 12.73 0.57
CA ASP A 64 -5.19 13.81 0.32
C ASP A 64 -3.74 13.40 0.70
N PRO A 65 -2.80 13.30 -0.26
CA PRO A 65 -1.43 12.88 -0.05
C PRO A 65 -0.52 14.05 0.30
N ASP A 66 -0.96 15.31 0.31
CA ASP A 66 -0.08 16.47 0.45
C ASP A 66 0.72 16.38 1.75
N ARG A 67 0.07 15.95 2.83
CA ARG A 67 0.71 15.72 4.13
C ARG A 67 1.83 14.67 4.07
N LEU A 68 1.59 13.58 3.33
CA LEU A 68 2.58 12.52 3.16
C LEU A 68 3.71 12.95 2.21
N ALA A 69 3.39 13.74 1.18
CA ALA A 69 4.34 14.29 0.23
C ALA A 69 5.33 15.24 0.91
N PHE A 70 4.85 16.17 1.75
CA PHE A 70 5.73 17.08 2.49
C PHE A 70 6.67 16.35 3.45
N ASN A 71 6.20 15.29 4.12
CA ASN A 71 7.04 14.47 4.98
C ASN A 71 8.14 13.75 4.17
N ALA A 72 7.79 13.19 3.01
CA ALA A 72 8.74 12.52 2.13
C ALA A 72 9.78 13.50 1.57
N GLU A 73 9.36 14.70 1.19
CA GLU A 73 10.25 15.77 0.71
C GLU A 73 11.21 16.23 1.81
N SER A 74 10.69 16.53 3.01
CA SER A 74 11.52 16.92 4.17
C SER A 74 12.56 15.84 4.51
N ALA A 75 12.15 14.56 4.53
CA ALA A 75 13.08 13.45 4.74
C ALA A 75 14.12 13.35 3.61
N GLY A 76 13.74 13.64 2.37
CA GLY A 76 14.64 13.73 1.23
C GLY A 76 15.69 14.83 1.41
N ALA A 77 15.27 16.02 1.81
CA ALA A 77 16.15 17.15 2.09
C ALA A 77 17.13 16.85 3.25
N GLN A 78 16.65 16.24 4.33
CA GLN A 78 17.50 15.82 5.45
C GLN A 78 18.55 14.78 5.03
N ARG A 79 18.16 13.79 4.21
CA ARG A 79 19.12 12.82 3.65
C ARG A 79 20.17 13.49 2.77
N ALA A 80 19.77 14.44 1.93
CA ALA A 80 20.69 15.17 1.06
C ALA A 80 21.70 16.00 1.87
N ALA A 81 21.23 16.70 2.90
CA ALA A 81 22.07 17.46 3.82
C ALA A 81 23.07 16.56 4.57
N ALA A 82 22.60 15.43 5.11
CA ALA A 82 23.46 14.45 5.78
C ALA A 82 24.53 13.88 4.81
N ALA A 83 24.15 13.55 3.58
CA ALA A 83 25.09 13.09 2.56
C ALA A 83 26.13 14.16 2.20
N ALA A 84 25.74 15.44 2.17
CA ALA A 84 26.68 16.54 1.97
C ALA A 84 27.64 16.69 3.15
N ALA A 85 27.15 16.60 4.39
CA ALA A 85 27.98 16.64 5.59
C ALA A 85 29.01 15.51 5.62
N VAL A 86 28.61 14.29 5.25
CA VAL A 86 29.53 13.14 5.14
C VAL A 86 30.63 13.42 4.09
N ARG A 87 30.28 13.96 2.92
CA ARG A 87 31.28 14.29 1.89
C ARG A 87 32.26 15.35 2.38
N THR A 88 31.78 16.39 3.07
CA THR A 88 32.64 17.43 3.63
C THR A 88 33.58 16.84 4.69
N ALA A 89 33.06 16.04 5.63
CA ALA A 89 33.88 15.39 6.66
C ALA A 89 34.94 14.46 6.07
N GLN A 90 34.61 13.72 4.99
CA GLN A 90 35.58 12.90 4.27
C GLN A 90 36.69 13.74 3.63
N ALA A 91 36.33 14.85 2.98
CA ALA A 91 37.31 15.76 2.38
C ALA A 91 38.22 16.41 3.44
N GLU A 92 37.64 16.80 4.58
CA GLU A 92 38.37 17.34 5.73
C GLU A 92 39.33 16.30 6.33
N SER A 93 38.92 15.03 6.47
CA SER A 93 39.79 13.93 6.91
C SER A 93 40.99 13.75 5.98
N VAL A 94 40.75 13.72 4.66
CA VAL A 94 41.84 13.59 3.67
C VAL A 94 42.80 14.78 3.73
N LEU A 95 42.28 15.99 3.93
CA LEU A 95 43.13 17.18 4.08
C LEU A 95 43.95 17.11 5.38
N ALA A 96 43.32 16.70 6.49
CA ALA A 96 43.98 16.53 7.79
C ALA A 96 45.11 15.50 7.70
N GLU A 97 44.87 14.35 7.07
CA GLU A 97 45.90 13.31 6.84
C GLU A 97 47.08 13.84 6.02
N ARG A 98 46.81 14.57 4.94
CA ARG A 98 47.86 15.16 4.09
C ARG A 98 48.67 16.22 4.85
N ASN A 99 48.00 17.07 5.63
CA ASN A 99 48.66 18.08 6.43
C ASN A 99 49.52 17.45 7.53
N PHE A 100 49.02 16.39 8.17
CA PHE A 100 49.77 15.62 9.16
C PHE A 100 51.03 14.99 8.54
N ALA A 101 50.90 14.31 7.39
CA ALA A 101 52.04 13.69 6.71
C ALA A 101 53.12 14.73 6.33
N ARG A 102 52.70 15.89 5.79
CA ARG A 102 53.62 17.00 5.47
C ARG A 102 54.29 17.54 6.74
N GLY A 103 53.52 17.74 7.81
CA GLY A 103 54.04 18.24 9.09
C GLY A 103 55.08 17.28 9.69
N ALA A 104 54.83 15.97 9.62
CA ALA A 104 55.75 14.94 10.08
C ALA A 104 57.07 14.95 9.29
N GLU A 105 57.03 15.12 7.96
CA GLU A 105 58.24 15.26 7.14
C GLU A 105 59.05 16.50 7.53
N LEU A 106 58.39 17.65 7.71
CA LEU A 106 59.05 18.90 8.09
C LEU A 106 59.64 18.85 9.51
N LEU A 107 58.97 18.14 10.44
CA LEU A 107 59.48 17.90 11.79
C LEU A 107 60.78 17.09 11.75
N GLN A 108 60.82 16.01 10.96
CA GLN A 108 62.04 15.19 10.81
C GLN A 108 63.20 16.00 10.26
N ARG A 109 62.92 16.95 9.37
CA ARG A 109 63.93 17.85 8.78
C ARG A 109 64.30 19.04 9.69
N GLY A 110 63.69 19.16 10.88
CA GLY A 110 63.97 20.21 11.86
C GLY A 110 63.29 21.55 11.58
N PHE A 111 62.35 21.61 10.64
CA PHE A 111 61.67 22.86 10.23
C PHE A 111 60.24 23.01 10.82
N TYR A 112 59.84 22.14 11.74
CA TYR A 112 58.49 22.14 12.34
C TYR A 112 58.53 21.84 13.85
N PRO A 113 57.89 22.64 14.73
CA PRO A 113 57.85 22.37 16.18
C PRO A 113 56.89 21.23 16.54
N ARG A 114 57.25 20.40 17.55
CA ARG A 114 56.39 19.29 18.03
C ARG A 114 55.01 19.75 18.51
N ALA A 115 54.90 20.87 19.22
CA ALA A 115 53.62 21.38 19.73
C ALA A 115 52.57 21.68 18.64
N ARG A 116 53.00 21.85 17.38
CA ARG A 116 52.09 22.08 16.24
C ARG A 116 51.59 20.76 15.63
N MET A 117 52.15 19.61 16.00
CA MET A 117 51.67 18.29 15.55
C MET A 117 50.50 17.77 16.40
N ASP A 118 50.41 18.23 17.64
CA ASP A 118 49.41 17.78 18.62
C ASP A 118 48.16 18.69 18.68
N ALA A 119 48.13 19.75 17.86
CA ALA A 119 47.05 20.73 17.75
C ALA A 119 46.18 20.46 16.53
#